data_AF-A0A9W9T3J0-F1
#
_entry.id   AF-A0A9W9T3J0-F1
#
_cell.length_a   1.000
_cell.length_b   1.000
_cell.length_c   1.000
_cell.angle_alpha   90.00
_cell.angle_beta   90.00
_cell.angle_gamma   90.00
#
_symmetry.space_group_name_H-M   'P 1'
#
loop_
_entity.id
_entity.type
_entity.pdbx_description
1 polymer ?
#
loop_
_entity_poly.entity_id
_entity_poly.type
_entity_poly.pdbx_seq_one_letter_code
_entity_poly.pdbx_strand_id
1 'polypeptide(L)' 'MPGRTRPVEKIAKASAQCSVEVAAYGKCVVTDYNSVHKDMCAKEFMRLKNCYLAASKKG' A
#
# COMPACT_ATOMS: atom_id res chain seq x y z
N MET A 1 -2.71 -29.84 -10.20
CA MET A 1 -1.79 -28.78 -9.75
C MET A 1 -2.60 -27.68 -9.07
N PRO A 2 -2.70 -27.65 -7.73
CA PRO A 2 -3.39 -26.55 -7.07
C PRO A 2 -2.46 -25.34 -7.19
N GLY A 3 -2.80 -24.42 -8.09
CA GLY A 3 -2.15 -23.12 -8.20
C GLY A 3 -2.25 -22.46 -6.84
N ARG A 4 -1.16 -22.50 -6.08
CA ARG A 4 -0.98 -21.77 -4.83
C ARG A 4 -1.32 -20.32 -5.18
N THR A 5 -2.51 -19.86 -4.81
CA THR A 5 -2.89 -18.44 -4.80
C THR A 5 -1.98 -17.80 -3.76
N ARG A 6 -0.77 -17.51 -4.25
CA ARG A 6 0.40 -17.18 -3.46
C ARG A 6 0.09 -15.88 -2.74
N PRO A 7 0.62 -15.65 -1.54
CA PRO A 7 0.49 -14.39 -0.79
C PRO A 7 0.58 -13.11 -1.65
N VAL A 8 1.33 -13.17 -2.75
CA VAL A 8 1.38 -12.18 -3.83
C VAL A 8 0.01 -11.73 -4.34
N GLU A 9 -0.94 -12.64 -4.58
CA GLU A 9 -2.29 -12.30 -5.06
C GLU A 9 -3.10 -11.54 -4.01
N LYS A 10 -2.99 -11.92 -2.73
CA LYS A 10 -3.63 -11.19 -1.63
C LYS A 10 -3.05 -9.78 -1.48
N ILE A 11 -1.73 -9.65 -1.61
CA ILE A 11 -1.04 -8.35 -1.58
C ILE A 11 -1.43 -7.52 -2.81
N ALA A 12 -1.46 -8.12 -4.00
CA ALA A 12 -1.86 -7.46 -5.24
C ALA A 12 -3.32 -7.01 -5.20
N LYS A 13 -4.22 -7.80 -4.60
CA LYS A 13 -5.63 -7.43 -4.45
C LYS A 13 -5.81 -6.32 -3.41
N ALA A 14 -5.08 -6.37 -2.30
CA ALA A 14 -5.09 -5.30 -1.30
C ALA A 14 -4.47 -4.00 -1.86
N SER A 15 -3.36 -4.10 -2.60
CA SER A 15 -2.75 -2.96 -3.28
C SER A 15 -3.65 -2.44 -4.39
N ALA A 16 -4.39 -3.30 -5.10
CA ALA A 16 -5.39 -2.90 -6.08
C ALA A 16 -6.57 -2.16 -5.42
N GLN A 17 -7.06 -2.65 -4.28
CA GLN A 17 -8.12 -2.00 -3.50
C GLN A 17 -7.71 -0.64 -2.95
N CYS A 18 -6.43 -0.47 -2.62
CA CYS A 18 -5.86 0.77 -2.08
C CYS A 18 -4.93 1.46 -3.09
N SER A 19 -5.17 1.26 -4.41
CA SER A 19 -4.24 1.68 -5.47
C SER A 19 -3.94 3.17 -5.43
N VAL A 20 -4.95 3.97 -5.07
CA VAL A 20 -4.85 5.44 -5.03
C VAL A 20 -3.91 5.87 -3.90
N GLU A 21 -4.07 5.28 -2.71
CA GLU A 21 -3.22 5.53 -1.55
C GLU A 21 -1.80 4.98 -1.74
N VAL A 22 -1.65 3.81 -2.38
CA VAL A 22 -0.33 3.25 -2.75
C VAL A 22 0.38 4.18 -3.72
N ALA A 23 -0.31 4.63 -4.77
CA ALA A 23 0.25 5.52 -5.78
C ALA A 23 0.62 6.88 -5.19
N ALA A 24 -0.19 7.43 -4.29
CA ALA A 24 0.09 8.70 -3.63
C ALA A 24 1.26 8.60 -2.65
N TYR A 25 1.34 7.52 -1.86
CA TYR A 25 2.50 7.23 -1.01
C TYR A 25 3.77 7.03 -1.84
N GLY A 26 3.71 6.21 -2.89
CA GLY A 26 4.82 5.96 -3.80
C GLY A 26 5.28 7.23 -4.51
N LYS A 27 4.34 8.10 -4.93
CA LYS A 27 4.67 9.39 -5.54
C LYS A 27 5.43 10.28 -4.57
N CYS A 28 4.98 10.39 -3.31
CA CYS A 28 5.67 11.17 -2.27
C CYS A 28 7.09 10.65 -2.02
N VAL A 29 7.25 9.32 -1.93
CA VAL A 29 8.56 8.66 -1.73
C VAL A 29 9.48 8.86 -2.95
N VAL A 30 8.95 8.77 -4.17
CA VAL A 30 9.75 8.93 -5.40
C VAL A 30 10.14 10.39 -5.63
N THR A 31 9.27 11.34 -5.29
CA THR A 31 9.56 12.78 -5.40
C THR A 31 10.77 13.18 -4.58
N ASP A 32 10.92 12.65 -3.37
CA ASP A 32 12.04 12.96 -2.47
C ASP A 32 12.84 11.71 -2.10
N TYR A 33 13.05 10.80 -3.06
CA TYR A 33 13.69 9.50 -2.81
C TYR A 33 15.08 9.61 -2.18
N ASN A 34 15.79 10.72 -2.45
CA ASN A 34 17.10 11.00 -1.87
C ASN A 34 17.04 11.45 -0.41
N SER A 35 15.96 12.15 -0.03
CA SER A 35 15.72 12.66 1.31
C SER A 35 14.54 11.93 1.97
N VAL A 36 14.31 10.66 1.63
CA VAL A 36 13.25 9.91 2.29
C VAL A 36 13.61 9.74 3.75
N HIS A 37 12.84 10.38 4.61
CA HIS A 37 12.99 10.32 6.05
C HIS A 37 11.70 9.82 6.69
N LYS A 38 11.83 9.30 7.91
CA LYS A 38 10.68 8.98 8.75
C LYS A 38 9.77 10.22 8.85
N ASP A 39 8.47 10.00 8.67
CA ASP A 39 7.40 11.01 8.70
C ASP A 39 7.22 11.91 7.46
N MET A 40 8.10 11.89 6.44
CA MET A 40 7.89 12.72 5.23
C MET A 40 6.58 12.39 4.50
N CYS A 41 6.28 11.11 4.32
CA CYS A 41 5.05 10.65 3.68
C CYS A 41 4.05 10.07 4.69
N ALA A 42 4.11 10.50 5.97
CA ALA A 42 3.25 10.00 7.04
C ALA A 42 1.75 10.11 6.69
N LYS A 43 1.35 11.20 6.02
CA LYS A 43 -0.05 11.45 5.63
C LYS A 43 -0.56 10.38 4.66
N GLU A 44 0.23 10.09 3.63
CA GLU A 44 -0.10 9.08 2.62
C GLU A 44 0.03 7.67 3.19
N PHE A 45 1.03 7.43 4.05
CA PHE A 45 1.19 6.17 4.76
C PHE A 45 0.01 5.86 5.70
N MET A 46 -0.51 6.86 6.42
CA MET A 46 -1.68 6.71 7.30
C MET A 46 -2.96 6.41 6.52
N ARG A 47 -3.10 6.98 5.32
CA ARG A 47 -4.21 6.66 4.40
C ARG A 47 -4.10 5.23 3.88
N LEU A 48 -2.92 4.87 3.37
CA LEU A 48 -2.61 3.52 2.92
C LEU A 48 -2.90 2.48 4.01
N LYS A 49 -2.40 2.72 5.23
CA LYS A 49 -2.63 1.87 6.39
C LYS A 49 -4.11 1.73 6.71
N ASN A 50 -4.88 2.82 6.71
CA ASN A 50 -6.32 2.76 6.95
C ASN A 50 -7.04 1.92 5.90
N CYS A 51 -6.69 2.08 4.63
CA CYS A 51 -7.28 1.29 3.57
C CYS A 51 -6.90 -0.20 3.68
N TYR A 52 -5.65 -0.53 4.00
CA TYR A 52 -5.23 -1.90 4.29
C TYR A 52 -5.99 -2.50 5.48
N LEU A 53 -6.16 -1.75 6.58
CA LEU A 53 -6.92 -2.19 7.75
C LEU A 53 -8.40 -2.40 7.43
N ALA A 54 -9.00 -1.52 6.61
CA ALA A 54 -10.37 -1.67 6.14
C ALA A 54 -10.54 -2.86 5.20
N ALA A 55 -9.55 -3.12 4.33
CA ALA A 55 -9.53 -4.27 3.44
C ALA A 55 -9.34 -5.59 4.22
N SER A 56 -8.53 -5.59 5.28
CA SER A 56 -8.32 -6.76 6.17
C SER A 56 -9.54 -7.10 7.02
N LYS A 57 -10.41 -6.13 7.35
CA LYS A 57 -11.69 -6.39 8.04
C LYS A 57 -12.79 -6.95 7.13
N LYS A 58 -12.54 -7.03 5.81
CA LYS A 58 -13.50 -7.51 4.80
C LYS A 58 -13.30 -9.00 4.45
N GLY A 59 -12.77 -9.79 5.40
CA GLY A 59 -12.45 -11.21 5.24
C GLY A 59 -13.16 -12.08 6.28
#